data_AF-A0A8T4LSX5-F1
#
_entry.id   AF-A0A8T4LSX5-F1
#
_cell.length_a   1.000
_cell.length_b   1.000
_cell.length_c   1.000
_cell.angle_alpha   90.00
_cell.angle_beta   90.00
_cell.angle_gamma   90.00
#
_symmetry.space_group_name_H-M   'P 1'
#
loop_
_entity.id
_entity.type
_entity.pdbx_description
1 polymer ?
#
loop_
_entity_poly.entity_id
_entity_poly.type
_entity_poly.pdbx_seq_one_letter_code
_entity_poly.pdbx_strand_id
1 'polypeptide(L)'
;MVFVNRRFSNKKNIFTFFLVLFTVFMLIHIELAINRDYAPESVLIKISNPDGLPEENANCKADIISNKININDKSLISLNSIYDFVDPNVYSLRGSDKGYYLLETEFENYQGEFEIKIVCYSLGFSGVSYTIINNTNMLCELKDKGKLLFC
;
A
#
# COMPACT_ATOMS: atom_id res chain seq x y z
N MET A 1 -38.50 -55.69 -18.40
CA MET A 1 -38.46 -54.27 -17.99
C MET A 1 -37.32 -54.09 -17.00
N VAL A 2 -36.31 -53.31 -17.37
CA VAL A 2 -35.10 -53.09 -16.59
C VAL A 2 -35.33 -51.89 -15.66
N PHE A 3 -35.45 -52.15 -14.35
CA PHE A 3 -35.45 -51.10 -13.33
C PHE A 3 -34.01 -50.70 -13.02
N VAL A 4 -33.52 -49.63 -13.65
CA VAL A 4 -32.20 -49.07 -13.36
C VAL A 4 -32.33 -47.69 -12.73
N ASN A 5 -31.81 -47.59 -11.52
CA ASN A 5 -31.17 -46.43 -10.89
C ASN A 5 -31.90 -45.08 -10.89
N ARG A 6 -32.84 -44.89 -9.95
CA ARG A 6 -33.19 -43.54 -9.46
C ARG A 6 -32.43 -43.09 -8.20
N ARG A 7 -31.78 -44.02 -7.47
CA ARG A 7 -31.05 -43.69 -6.21
C ARG A 7 -29.66 -43.05 -6.40
N PHE A 8 -29.04 -43.19 -7.56
CA PHE A 8 -27.70 -42.65 -7.81
C PHE A 8 -27.68 -41.15 -8.19
N SER A 9 -28.79 -40.61 -8.71
CA SER A 9 -28.88 -39.22 -9.16
C SER A 9 -28.91 -38.23 -7.99
N ASN A 10 -29.67 -38.52 -6.93
CA ASN A 10 -29.74 -37.62 -5.76
C ASN A 10 -28.42 -37.51 -4.99
N LYS A 11 -27.65 -38.60 -4.85
CA LYS A 11 -26.34 -38.55 -4.17
C LYS A 11 -25.31 -37.73 -4.94
N LYS A 12 -25.32 -37.81 -6.28
CA LYS A 12 -24.49 -36.95 -7.14
C LYS A 12 -24.90 -35.48 -6.99
N ASN A 13 -26.19 -35.16 -7.04
CA ASN A 13 -26.67 -33.78 -6.89
C ASN A 13 -26.31 -33.19 -5.52
N ILE A 14 -26.41 -33.97 -4.44
CA ILE A 14 -26.01 -33.53 -3.09
C ILE A 14 -24.50 -33.28 -3.03
N PHE A 15 -23.69 -34.19 -3.58
CA PHE A 15 -22.24 -34.03 -3.61
C PHE A 15 -21.82 -32.79 -4.43
N THR A 16 -22.44 -32.58 -5.60
CA THR A 16 -22.19 -31.40 -6.43
C THR A 16 -22.61 -30.12 -5.71
N PHE A 17 -23.72 -30.12 -4.98
CA PHE A 17 -24.15 -28.98 -4.18
C PHE A 17 -23.13 -28.60 -3.10
N PHE A 18 -22.63 -29.59 -2.34
CA PHE A 18 -21.58 -29.34 -1.33
C PHE A 18 -20.28 -28.84 -1.96
N LEU A 19 -19.90 -29.38 -3.13
CA LEU A 19 -18.69 -28.96 -3.83
C LEU A 19 -18.81 -27.51 -4.31
N VAL A 20 -19.96 -27.13 -4.88
CA VAL A 20 -20.24 -25.73 -5.27
C VAL A 20 -20.21 -24.81 -4.05
N LEU A 21 -20.87 -25.18 -2.94
CA LEU A 21 -20.87 -24.39 -1.71
C LEU A 21 -19.45 -24.19 -1.17
N PHE A 22 -18.63 -25.24 -1.17
CA PHE A 22 -17.23 -25.17 -0.76
C PHE A 22 -16.42 -24.23 -1.67
N THR A 23 -16.60 -24.32 -3.00
CA THR A 23 -15.90 -23.41 -3.92
C THR A 23 -16.29 -21.95 -3.71
N VAL A 24 -17.58 -21.65 -3.49
CA VAL A 24 -18.03 -20.28 -3.20
C VAL A 24 -17.46 -19.78 -1.88
N PHE A 25 -17.45 -20.63 -0.85
CA PHE A 25 -16.86 -20.31 0.45
C PHE A 25 -15.37 -19.97 0.34
N MET A 26 -14.62 -20.78 -0.41
CA MET A 26 -13.20 -20.55 -0.66
C MET A 26 -12.98 -19.26 -1.47
N LEU A 27 -13.79 -18.98 -2.49
CA LEU A 27 -13.70 -17.73 -3.26
C LEU A 27 -13.93 -16.50 -2.37
N ILE A 28 -14.92 -16.53 -1.48
CA ILE A 28 -15.16 -15.43 -0.53
C ILE A 28 -13.96 -15.23 0.41
N HIS A 29 -13.34 -16.30 0.89
CA HIS A 29 -12.17 -16.20 1.77
C HIS A 29 -10.93 -15.72 1.04
N ILE A 30 -10.75 -16.14 -0.22
CA ILE A 30 -9.68 -15.65 -1.09
C ILE A 30 -9.88 -14.15 -1.34
N GLU A 31 -11.10 -13.72 -1.70
CA GLU A 31 -11.45 -12.32 -1.89
C GLU A 31 -11.19 -11.50 -0.62
N LEU A 32 -11.59 -12.01 0.56
CA LEU A 32 -11.32 -11.36 1.84
C LEU A 32 -9.82 -11.30 2.18
N ALA A 33 -9.05 -12.32 1.81
CA ALA A 33 -7.61 -12.37 2.06
C ALA A 33 -6.84 -11.45 1.11
N ILE A 34 -7.32 -11.30 -0.13
CA ILE A 34 -6.74 -10.42 -1.15
C ILE A 34 -7.09 -8.96 -0.86
N ASN A 35 -8.32 -8.66 -0.43
CA ASN A 35 -8.79 -7.30 -0.12
C ASN A 35 -8.37 -6.80 1.27
N ARG A 36 -7.47 -7.49 1.99
CA ARG A 36 -6.82 -6.87 3.14
C ARG A 36 -5.77 -5.91 2.62
N ASP A 37 -6.11 -4.63 2.60
CA ASP A 37 -5.16 -3.55 2.33
C ASP A 37 -4.02 -3.64 3.34
N TYR A 38 -2.86 -4.11 2.87
CA TYR A 38 -1.65 -4.08 3.66
C TYR A 38 -1.24 -2.62 3.84
N ALA A 39 -0.92 -2.24 5.07
CA ALA A 39 -0.29 -0.94 5.27
C ALA A 39 1.11 -0.97 4.66
N PRO A 40 1.52 0.08 3.92
CA PRO A 40 2.83 0.12 3.32
C PRO A 40 3.91 0.15 4.40
N GLU A 41 4.94 -0.66 4.25
CA GLU A 41 6.13 -0.71 5.13
C GLU A 41 7.02 0.52 4.93
N SER A 42 6.97 1.12 3.74
CA SER A 42 7.72 2.32 3.40
C SER A 42 6.93 3.21 2.46
N VAL A 43 7.07 4.53 2.63
CA VAL A 43 6.51 5.55 1.74
C VAL A 43 7.65 6.39 1.20
N LEU A 44 7.79 6.43 -0.13
CA LEU A 44 8.62 7.41 -0.83
C LEU A 44 7.75 8.58 -1.24
N ILE A 45 8.27 9.79 -1.11
CA ILE A 45 7.56 11.02 -1.47
C ILE A 45 8.49 11.93 -2.26
N LYS A 46 8.05 12.40 -3.43
CA LYS A 46 8.75 13.41 -4.20
C LYS A 46 8.25 14.81 -3.85
N ILE A 47 9.17 15.68 -3.43
CA ILE A 47 8.89 17.10 -3.20
C ILE A 47 9.49 17.93 -4.32
N SER A 48 8.68 18.83 -4.87
CA SER A 48 9.10 19.81 -5.87
C SER A 48 8.80 21.22 -5.38
N ASN A 49 9.66 22.16 -5.75
CA ASN A 49 9.47 23.58 -5.50
C ASN A 49 8.38 24.17 -6.43
N PRO A 50 7.97 25.44 -6.23
CA PRO A 50 6.96 26.09 -7.08
C PRO A 50 7.33 26.16 -8.57
N ASP A 51 8.62 26.11 -8.89
CA ASP A 51 9.14 26.12 -10.26
C ASP A 51 9.17 24.72 -10.92
N GLY A 52 8.72 23.68 -10.19
CA GLY A 52 8.69 22.29 -10.65
C GLY A 52 10.04 21.56 -10.59
N LEU A 53 11.04 22.13 -9.89
CA LEU A 53 12.34 21.52 -9.64
C LEU A 53 12.32 20.72 -8.32
N PRO A 54 13.14 19.66 -8.18
CA PRO A 54 13.20 18.90 -6.94
C PRO A 54 13.66 19.77 -5.76
N GLU A 55 12.96 19.65 -4.63
CA GLU A 55 13.32 20.32 -3.38
C GLU A 55 14.11 19.36 -2.49
N GLU A 56 15.41 19.60 -2.32
CA GLU A 56 16.32 18.73 -1.56
C GLU A 56 16.37 19.06 -0.06
N ASN A 57 15.85 20.23 0.36
CA ASN A 57 15.94 20.76 1.73
C ASN A 57 14.57 21.03 2.39
N ALA A 58 13.52 20.34 1.94
CA ALA A 58 12.24 20.34 2.64
C ALA A 58 12.37 19.66 4.01
N ASN A 59 11.65 20.19 4.99
CA ASN A 59 11.48 19.57 6.30
C ASN A 59 10.17 18.81 6.31
N CYS A 60 10.25 17.48 6.20
CA CYS A 60 9.11 16.59 6.14
C CYS A 60 8.97 15.78 7.43
N LYS A 61 7.74 15.72 7.94
CA LYS A 61 7.38 14.91 9.10
C LYS A 61 6.11 14.13 8.86
N ALA A 62 5.94 13.03 9.58
CA ALA A 62 4.73 12.23 9.53
C ALA A 62 4.22 11.80 10.91
N ASP A 63 2.89 11.75 11.02
CA ASP A 63 2.20 11.03 12.09
C ASP A 63 1.67 9.71 11.52
N ILE A 64 1.89 8.62 12.23
CA ILE A 64 1.50 7.27 11.85
C ILE A 64 0.58 6.72 12.93
N ILE A 65 -0.66 6.44 12.56
CA ILE A 65 -1.72 6.04 13.48
C ILE A 65 -2.30 4.71 13.02
N SER A 66 -2.36 3.75 13.94
CA SER A 66 -3.02 2.46 13.76
C SER A 66 -3.40 1.90 15.13
N ASN A 67 -4.04 0.73 15.14
CA ASN A 67 -4.34 0.03 16.39
C ASN A 67 -3.09 -0.52 17.13
N LYS A 68 -1.94 -0.62 16.46
CA LYS A 68 -0.70 -1.17 17.06
C LYS A 68 0.40 -0.14 17.27
N ILE A 69 0.45 0.85 16.38
CA ILE A 69 1.53 1.83 16.26
C ILE A 69 0.90 3.22 16.29
N ASN A 70 1.44 4.07 17.14
CA ASN A 70 1.11 5.49 17.20
C ASN A 70 2.41 6.27 17.34
N ILE A 71 2.89 6.84 16.23
CA ILE A 71 4.13 7.61 16.15
C ILE A 71 3.75 9.01 15.70
N ASN A 72 4.18 10.03 16.45
CA ASN A 72 3.97 11.43 16.10
C ASN A 72 5.30 12.07 15.70
N ASP A 73 5.24 13.06 14.82
CA ASP A 73 6.39 13.89 14.43
C ASP A 73 7.60 13.10 13.89
N LYS A 74 7.38 11.94 13.24
CA LYS A 74 8.46 11.13 12.65
C LYS A 74 9.08 11.88 11.48
N SER A 75 10.36 12.24 11.58
CA SER A 75 11.08 12.89 10.47
C SER A 75 11.24 11.92 9.31
N LEU A 76 11.02 12.42 8.10
CA LEU A 76 11.37 11.69 6.88
C LEU A 76 12.87 11.84 6.59
N ILE A 77 13.44 10.84 5.94
CA ILE A 77 14.85 10.79 5.55
C ILE A 77 14.98 11.34 4.14
N SER A 78 15.75 12.43 3.96
CA SER A 78 16.07 12.94 2.62
C SER A 78 17.06 12.00 1.92
N LEU A 79 16.78 11.67 0.66
CA LEU A 79 17.64 10.83 -0.18
C LEU A 79 18.45 11.70 -1.14
N ASN A 80 19.74 11.37 -1.30
CA ASN A 80 20.59 12.04 -2.30
C ASN A 80 20.16 11.63 -3.72
N SER A 81 19.85 10.35 -3.89
CA SER A 81 19.21 9.79 -5.06
C SER A 81 18.19 8.76 -4.63
N ILE A 82 17.08 8.66 -5.34
CA ILE A 82 16.10 7.60 -5.12
C ILE A 82 16.70 6.19 -5.28
N TYR A 83 17.75 6.05 -6.10
CA TYR A 83 18.42 4.79 -6.34
C TYR A 83 19.26 4.32 -5.14
N ASP A 84 19.40 5.15 -4.11
CA ASP A 84 19.92 4.72 -2.80
C ASP A 84 18.96 3.73 -2.12
N PHE A 85 17.68 3.72 -2.53
CA PHE A 85 16.63 2.87 -1.98
C PHE A 85 16.03 1.89 -3.00
N VAL A 86 15.87 2.29 -4.26
CA VAL A 86 15.27 1.45 -5.31
C VAL A 86 16.29 0.97 -6.34
N ASP A 87 16.12 -0.26 -6.85
CA ASP A 87 16.99 -0.79 -7.90
C ASP A 87 16.72 -0.06 -9.25
N PRO A 88 17.72 0.63 -9.85
CA PRO A 88 17.56 1.33 -11.12
C PRO A 88 17.18 0.42 -12.30
N ASN A 89 17.47 -0.88 -12.21
CA ASN A 89 17.09 -1.85 -13.25
C ASN A 89 15.58 -2.18 -13.21
N VAL A 90 14.96 -2.01 -12.04
CA VAL A 90 13.53 -2.29 -11.81
C VAL A 90 12.72 -1.00 -11.93
N TYR A 91 13.29 0.12 -11.50
CA TYR A 91 12.63 1.42 -11.46
C TYR A 91 13.38 2.41 -12.37
N SER A 92 12.77 2.76 -13.50
CA SER A 92 13.27 3.84 -14.36
C SER A 92 12.38 5.07 -14.20
N LEU A 93 12.97 6.19 -13.80
CA LEU A 93 12.24 7.45 -13.64
C LEU A 93 12.27 8.27 -14.91
N ARG A 94 11.12 8.86 -15.25
CA ARG A 94 11.04 9.95 -16.24
C ARG A 94 11.21 11.28 -15.52
N GLY A 95 12.44 11.62 -15.10
CA GLY A 95 12.73 12.90 -14.45
C GLY A 95 13.95 12.86 -13.54
N SER A 96 14.08 13.87 -12.67
CA SER A 96 15.15 13.89 -11.67
C SER A 96 14.97 12.76 -10.64
N ASP A 97 16.10 12.16 -10.27
CA ASP A 97 16.29 11.17 -9.22
C ASP A 97 16.45 11.77 -7.82
N LYS A 98 16.34 13.10 -7.71
CA LYS A 98 16.46 13.87 -6.46
C LYS A 98 15.14 14.40 -5.93
N GLY A 99 15.17 14.95 -4.71
CA GLY A 99 14.01 15.53 -4.03
C GLY A 99 13.07 14.48 -3.47
N TYR A 100 13.60 13.27 -3.20
CA TYR A 100 12.83 12.17 -2.62
C TYR A 100 13.08 12.06 -1.12
N TYR A 101 12.01 11.76 -0.40
CA TYR A 101 12.00 11.58 1.04
C TYR A 101 11.42 10.21 1.37
N LEU A 102 12.10 9.47 2.25
CA LEU A 102 11.71 8.15 2.70
C LEU A 102 11.08 8.22 4.09
N LEU A 103 9.92 7.58 4.25
CA LEU A 103 9.28 7.29 5.52
C LEU A 103 9.24 5.78 5.72
N GLU A 104 9.94 5.28 6.72
CA GLU A 104 9.75 3.91 7.21
C GLU A 104 8.58 3.90 8.19
N THR A 105 7.57 3.07 7.95
CA THR A 105 6.30 3.14 8.72
C THR A 105 6.24 2.18 9.90
N GLU A 106 7.19 1.24 9.98
CA GLU A 106 7.23 0.14 10.97
C GLU A 106 6.05 -0.85 10.85
N PHE A 107 5.29 -0.79 9.75
CA PHE A 107 4.16 -1.69 9.46
C PHE A 107 4.57 -3.06 8.91
N GLU A 108 5.43 -3.79 9.61
CA GLU A 108 5.86 -5.13 9.17
C GLU A 108 4.67 -6.10 9.04
N ASN A 109 4.32 -6.44 7.79
CA ASN A 109 3.15 -7.27 7.45
C ASN A 109 1.85 -6.82 8.15
N TYR A 110 1.69 -5.52 8.42
CA TYR A 110 0.51 -5.02 9.11
C TYR A 110 -0.72 -5.03 8.21
N GLN A 111 -1.76 -5.70 8.70
CA GLN A 111 -3.09 -5.72 8.08
C GLN A 111 -4.07 -5.10 9.06
N GLY A 112 -4.69 -3.99 8.68
CA GLY A 112 -5.63 -3.28 9.52
C GLY A 112 -5.87 -1.86 9.03
N GLU A 113 -6.70 -1.15 9.78
CA GLU A 113 -6.90 0.27 9.58
C GLU A 113 -5.65 1.04 9.98
N PHE A 114 -5.23 1.95 9.11
CA PHE A 114 -4.09 2.83 9.36
C PHE A 114 -4.34 4.21 8.75
N GLU A 115 -3.65 5.20 9.31
CA GLU A 115 -3.61 6.55 8.77
C GLU A 115 -2.19 7.11 8.92
N ILE A 116 -1.61 7.56 7.81
CA ILE A 116 -0.32 8.23 7.76
C ILE A 116 -0.58 9.66 7.28
N LYS A 117 -0.22 10.63 8.11
CA LYS A 117 -0.33 12.06 7.81
C LYS A 117 1.06 12.60 7.57
N ILE A 118 1.37 13.04 6.36
CA ILE A 118 2.67 13.65 6.05
C ILE A 118 2.49 15.15 5.84
N VAL A 119 3.34 15.94 6.51
CA VAL A 119 3.47 17.39 6.33
C VAL A 119 4.90 17.69 5.89
N CYS A 120 5.04 18.45 4.80
CA CYS A 120 6.33 18.93 4.33
C CYS A 120 6.35 20.45 4.23
N TYR A 121 7.38 21.06 4.81
CA TYR A 121 7.65 22.49 4.71
C TYR A 121 8.80 22.73 3.75
N SER A 122 8.58 23.55 2.73
CA SER A 122 9.66 23.99 1.84
C SER A 122 10.69 24.84 2.60
N LEU A 123 11.88 24.98 2.05
CA LEU A 123 12.95 25.78 2.64
C LEU A 123 12.43 27.20 2.96
N GLY A 124 12.72 27.67 4.18
CA GLY A 124 12.29 28.98 4.66
C GLY A 124 10.79 29.11 4.92
N PHE A 125 10.05 27.98 5.03
CA PHE A 125 8.60 27.94 5.27
C PHE A 125 7.78 28.67 4.19
N SER A 126 8.32 28.72 2.97
CA SER A 126 7.69 29.37 1.81
C SER A 126 6.45 28.64 1.29
N GLY A 127 6.28 27.36 1.64
CA GLY A 127 5.16 26.52 1.24
C GLY A 127 4.96 25.35 2.21
N VAL A 128 3.71 24.86 2.26
CA VAL A 128 3.30 23.69 3.05
C VAL A 128 2.58 22.73 2.13
N SER A 129 3.01 21.47 2.11
CA SER A 129 2.31 20.36 1.47
C SER A 129 1.83 19.38 2.53
N TYR A 130 0.64 18.84 2.33
CA TYR A 130 0.02 17.88 3.24
C TYR A 130 -0.65 16.75 2.47
N THR A 131 -0.37 15.51 2.90
CA THR A 131 -0.94 14.30 2.33
C THR A 131 -1.43 13.38 3.45
N ILE A 132 -2.63 12.83 3.29
CA ILE A 132 -3.15 11.76 4.15
C ILE A 132 -3.22 10.48 3.33
N ILE A 133 -2.62 9.43 3.86
CA ILE A 133 -2.62 8.08 3.29
C ILE A 133 -3.35 7.18 4.25
N ASN A 134 -4.40 6.51 3.79
CA ASN A 134 -5.14 5.51 4.56
C ASN A 134 -5.68 4.43 3.63
N ASN A 135 -6.40 3.45 4.18
CA ASN A 135 -6.97 2.33 3.43
C ASN A 135 -7.82 2.77 2.22
N THR A 136 -8.53 3.89 2.32
CA THR A 136 -9.44 4.39 1.27
C THR A 136 -8.81 5.45 0.35
N ASN A 137 -7.71 6.06 0.77
CA ASN A 137 -7.09 7.18 0.10
C ASN A 137 -5.60 6.89 -0.14
N MET A 138 -5.33 6.05 -1.14
CA MET A 138 -3.99 5.81 -1.65
C MET A 138 -3.81 6.56 -2.97
N LEU A 139 -3.41 7.84 -2.89
CA LEU A 139 -3.15 8.72 -4.05
C LEU A 139 -1.83 8.38 -4.78
N CYS A 140 -1.18 7.28 -4.40
CA CYS A 140 0.19 6.94 -4.74
C CYS A 140 0.27 5.53 -5.33
N GLU A 141 1.33 5.25 -6.08
CA GLU A 141 1.48 3.94 -6.71
C GLU A 141 2.03 2.91 -5.72
N LEU A 142 1.31 1.80 -5.54
CA LEU A 142 1.83 0.65 -4.81
C LEU A 142 2.87 -0.09 -5.65
N LYS A 143 4.05 -0.27 -5.08
CA LYS A 143 5.20 -0.98 -5.64
C LYS A 143 5.67 -2.05 -4.66
N ASP A 144 6.60 -2.88 -5.10
CA ASP A 144 7.17 -3.99 -4.33
C ASP A 144 6.10 -4.85 -3.61
N LYS A 145 5.11 -5.32 -4.38
CA LYS A 145 3.99 -6.14 -3.88
C LYS A 145 3.15 -5.45 -2.79
N GLY A 146 3.11 -4.13 -2.78
CA GLY A 146 2.31 -3.33 -1.84
C GLY A 146 3.06 -2.90 -0.58
N LYS A 147 4.34 -3.26 -0.44
CA LYS A 147 5.19 -2.84 0.69
C LYS A 147 5.66 -1.40 0.56
N LEU A 148 5.89 -0.96 -0.67
CA LEU A 148 6.37 0.38 -0.98
C LEU A 148 5.24 1.20 -1.58
N LEU A 149 4.96 2.35 -0.99
CA LEU A 149 4.06 3.34 -1.56
C LEU A 149 4.89 4.47 -2.18
N PHE A 150 4.65 4.75 -3.47
CA PHE A 150 5.41 5.73 -4.24
C PHE A 150 4.56 6.97 -4.53
N CYS A 151 4.90 8.04 -3.83
CA CYS A 151 4.46 9.42 -3.98
C CYS A 151 5.69 10.29 -4.34
#